data_AF-A0AAX6GW16-F1
#
_entry.id   AF-A0AAX6GW16-F1
#
_cell.length_a   1.000
_cell.length_b   1.000
_cell.length_c   1.000
_cell.angle_alpha   90.00
_cell.angle_beta   90.00
_cell.angle_gamma   90.00
#
_symmetry.space_group_name_H-M   'P 1'
#
loop_
_entity.id
_entity.type
_entity.pdbx_description
1 polymer ?
#
loop_
_entity_poly.entity_id
_entity_poly.type
_entity_poly.pdbx_seq_one_letter_code
_entity_poly.pdbx_strand_id
1 'polypeptide(L)'
;MPAMAPPEAHIGLSFLVGFLLLARCCGAGCDVFHGSWVYDRAHPLYDSSCPFLDPEFNCLKYGRPDSLYLRFRWRPSACELPRFDGRGFLARMKGKKIMFVGDSISLNQWESLNCMIHGAVPNARTSFSRSGTLSTVIFQDYGLSVMYYRTPYLVDIASESIGRVLKLDSIDGGGSAWLGMDMLVFNTWHWWTHKGNSQPWDYVQDGPTVYKDMDRLVAFSKGLSTWAKWVDTNIDPSRTKVFFQGISPTHYQGRDWGEPKAKDCYKQSQPTSGSMYPGGSPPEQAIVKSVLSSISNKVSLLDITLLSQLRKDAHPTAYSGDHSGIDCSHWCLPGLPDTWNQILYAALL
;
A
#
# COMPACT_ATOMS: atom_id res chain seq x y z
N MET A 1 75.53 27.28 5.29
CA MET A 1 74.55 28.39 5.25
C MET A 1 74.28 28.73 3.79
N PRO A 2 73.02 28.83 3.39
CA PRO A 2 72.53 28.14 2.19
C PRO A 2 72.29 29.06 0.99
N ALA A 3 72.33 28.45 -0.19
CA ALA A 3 71.87 28.98 -1.46
C ALA A 3 70.33 29.11 -1.47
N MET A 4 69.82 30.20 -2.06
CA MET A 4 68.40 30.37 -2.40
C MET A 4 68.24 30.53 -3.91
N ALA A 5 67.32 29.73 -4.43
CA ALA A 5 66.89 29.60 -5.82
C ALA A 5 65.82 30.66 -6.21
N PRO A 6 65.50 30.84 -7.51
CA PRO A 6 64.66 31.92 -8.03
C PRO A 6 63.14 31.61 -7.91
N PRO A 7 62.25 32.59 -8.17
CA PRO A 7 60.84 32.51 -7.82
C PRO A 7 60.00 31.72 -8.85
N GLU A 8 59.12 30.85 -8.36
CA GLU A 8 58.11 30.15 -9.16
C GLU A 8 56.81 30.95 -9.27
N ALA A 9 56.19 30.86 -10.45
CA ALA A 9 54.97 31.54 -10.84
C ALA A 9 53.71 30.93 -10.18
N HIS A 10 52.86 31.77 -9.60
CA HIS A 10 51.54 31.37 -9.13
C HIS A 10 50.53 31.38 -10.29
N ILE A 11 50.13 30.18 -10.73
CA ILE A 11 48.96 29.97 -11.60
C ILE A 11 47.74 29.83 -10.69
N GLY A 12 46.83 30.80 -10.73
CA GLY A 12 45.53 30.71 -10.09
C GLY A 12 44.56 29.89 -10.94
N LEU A 13 44.21 28.67 -10.49
CA LEU A 13 43.04 27.95 -10.99
C LEU A 13 41.87 28.17 -10.02
N SER A 14 40.93 29.04 -10.41
CA SER A 14 39.59 29.08 -9.82
C SER A 14 38.80 27.87 -10.32
N PHE A 15 38.71 26.82 -9.49
CA PHE A 15 37.71 25.76 -9.69
C PHE A 15 36.39 26.19 -9.03
N LEU A 16 35.42 26.58 -9.88
CA LEU A 16 34.01 26.58 -9.51
C LEU A 16 33.59 25.12 -9.27
N VAL A 17 33.47 24.73 -8.00
CA VAL A 17 32.81 23.47 -7.62
C VAL A 17 31.32 23.69 -7.72
N GLY A 18 30.77 23.48 -8.91
CA GLY A 18 29.34 23.21 -9.08
C GLY A 18 29.03 21.86 -8.46
N PHE A 19 28.30 21.84 -7.35
CA PHE A 19 27.68 20.62 -6.83
C PHE A 19 26.55 20.19 -7.77
N LEU A 20 26.92 19.57 -8.89
CA LEU A 20 26.05 18.62 -9.58
C LEU A 20 25.98 17.40 -8.67
N LEU A 21 24.89 17.26 -7.92
CA LEU A 21 24.47 16.00 -7.33
C LEU A 21 24.14 15.04 -8.49
N LEU A 22 25.19 14.46 -9.08
CA LEU A 22 25.09 13.25 -9.85
C LEU A 22 24.54 12.21 -8.89
N ALA A 23 23.26 11.89 -9.06
CA ALA A 23 22.66 10.68 -8.50
C ALA A 23 23.56 9.52 -8.90
N ARG A 24 24.37 9.03 -7.94
CA ARG A 24 25.13 7.81 -8.09
C ARG A 24 24.11 6.69 -8.26
N CYS A 25 23.85 6.35 -9.51
CA CYS A 25 23.29 5.06 -9.87
C CYS A 25 24.41 4.04 -9.56
N CYS A 26 24.39 3.46 -8.36
CA CYS A 26 25.22 2.30 -8.04
C CYS A 26 24.52 1.05 -8.58
N GLY A 27 25.25 0.26 -9.36
CA GLY A 27 24.86 -1.08 -9.75
C GLY A 27 24.73 -2.01 -8.54
N ALA A 28 23.54 -2.01 -7.97
CA ALA A 28 22.84 -3.04 -7.20
C ALA A 28 21.46 -2.42 -6.94
N GLY A 29 20.37 -3.03 -7.42
CA GLY A 29 19.04 -2.41 -7.34
C GLY A 29 18.73 -1.92 -5.92
N CYS A 30 18.23 -0.69 -5.77
CA CYS A 30 17.86 -0.19 -4.45
C CYS A 30 16.68 -1.00 -3.91
N ASP A 31 16.89 -1.68 -2.79
CA ASP A 31 15.80 -2.19 -1.97
C ASP A 31 15.12 -1.03 -1.24
N VAL A 32 13.99 -0.58 -1.78
CA VAL A 32 13.17 0.49 -1.20
C VAL A 32 12.32 0.03 -0.02
N PHE A 33 12.29 -1.28 0.28
CA PHE A 33 11.42 -1.87 1.30
C PHE A 33 12.13 -2.14 2.64
N HIS A 34 13.46 -2.04 2.67
CA HIS A 34 14.26 -2.12 3.90
C HIS A 34 14.86 -0.76 4.29
N GLY A 35 14.65 -0.35 5.54
CA GLY A 35 14.90 1.03 5.97
C GLY A 35 14.43 1.30 7.38
N SER A 36 14.20 2.58 7.69
CA SER A 36 13.68 3.03 8.98
C SER A 36 12.75 4.23 8.82
N TRP A 37 11.85 4.41 9.78
CA TRP A 37 11.01 5.60 9.86
C TRP A 37 11.80 6.75 10.45
N VAL A 38 11.73 7.91 9.81
CA VAL A 38 12.38 9.13 10.26
C VAL A 38 11.39 10.28 10.35
N TYR A 39 11.59 11.14 11.34
CA TYR A 39 10.79 12.34 11.50
C TYR A 39 11.03 13.31 10.34
N ASP A 40 9.94 13.90 9.85
CA ASP A 40 9.94 14.84 8.75
C ASP A 40 8.87 15.91 8.93
N ARG A 41 9.31 17.17 9.00
CA ARG A 41 8.45 18.34 9.18
C ARG A 41 7.55 18.61 7.97
N ALA A 42 7.92 18.12 6.78
CA ALA A 42 7.16 18.35 5.56
C ALA A 42 5.89 17.48 5.45
N HIS A 43 5.74 16.44 6.26
CA HIS A 43 4.53 15.64 6.32
C HIS A 43 3.51 16.22 7.32
N PRO A 44 2.19 15.98 7.15
CA PRO A 44 1.57 15.20 6.08
C PRO A 44 1.47 15.96 4.75
N LEU A 45 1.19 15.23 3.66
CA LEU A 45 1.09 15.80 2.29
C LEU A 45 -0.24 16.53 2.03
N TYR A 46 -1.25 16.27 2.85
CA TYR A 46 -2.58 16.86 2.77
C TYR A 46 -3.20 16.88 4.19
N ASP A 47 -4.35 17.52 4.37
CA ASP A 47 -5.06 17.61 5.65
C ASP A 47 -6.35 16.75 5.68
N SER A 48 -7.08 16.79 6.78
CA SER A 48 -8.32 16.01 6.97
C SER A 48 -9.53 16.48 6.15
N SER A 49 -9.38 17.52 5.32
CA SER A 49 -10.48 18.10 4.52
C SER A 49 -10.69 17.40 3.17
N CYS A 50 -9.83 16.44 2.80
CA CYS A 50 -9.97 15.69 1.56
C CYS A 50 -11.39 15.10 1.42
N PRO A 51 -12.11 15.39 0.31
CA PRO A 51 -13.53 15.06 0.17
C PRO A 51 -13.80 13.58 -0.07
N PHE A 52 -12.76 12.77 -0.29
CA PHE A 52 -12.88 11.35 -0.62
C PHE A 52 -12.66 10.44 0.60
N LEU A 53 -12.30 11.01 1.76
CA LEU A 53 -12.01 10.24 2.96
C LEU A 53 -13.27 9.70 3.62
N ASP A 54 -13.29 8.40 3.85
CA ASP A 54 -14.27 7.78 4.71
C ASP A 54 -14.06 8.18 6.18
N PRO A 55 -15.15 8.29 6.97
CA PRO A 55 -15.05 8.56 8.39
C PRO A 55 -14.18 7.56 9.16
N GLU A 56 -14.16 6.29 8.72
CA GLU A 56 -13.32 5.22 9.28
C GLU A 56 -11.83 5.58 9.34
N PHE A 57 -11.28 6.27 8.34
CA PHE A 57 -9.85 6.57 8.25
C PHE A 57 -9.49 8.00 8.68
N ASN A 58 -10.46 8.90 8.86
CA ASN A 58 -10.22 10.32 9.12
C ASN A 58 -10.00 10.64 10.62
N CYS A 59 -8.97 10.07 11.21
CA CYS A 59 -8.69 10.13 12.66
C CYS A 59 -8.60 11.55 13.23
N LEU A 60 -8.01 12.48 12.46
CA LEU A 60 -7.90 13.89 12.85
C LEU A 60 -9.29 14.53 13.03
N LYS A 61 -10.21 14.27 12.10
CA LYS A 61 -11.59 14.77 12.17
C LYS A 61 -12.35 14.12 13.32
N TYR A 62 -12.08 12.85 13.61
CA TYR A 62 -12.75 12.07 14.66
C TYR A 62 -12.00 12.08 16.00
N GLY A 63 -11.29 13.16 16.29
CA GLY A 63 -10.87 13.50 17.64
C GLY A 63 -9.60 12.82 18.14
N ARG A 64 -8.78 12.25 17.25
CA ARG A 64 -7.45 11.76 17.64
C ARG A 64 -6.58 12.92 18.15
N PRO A 65 -6.11 12.88 19.42
CA PRO A 65 -5.47 14.03 20.04
C PRO A 65 -3.99 14.17 19.70
N ASP A 66 -3.29 13.07 19.40
CA ASP A 66 -1.89 13.08 19.01
C ASP A 66 -1.73 13.24 17.50
N SER A 67 -0.69 13.95 17.06
CA SER A 67 -0.39 14.20 15.64
C SER A 67 1.01 13.78 15.22
N LEU A 68 1.78 13.17 16.13
CA LEU A 68 3.17 12.78 15.86
C LEU A 68 3.26 11.69 14.79
N TYR A 69 2.29 10.78 14.73
CA TYR A 69 2.19 9.72 13.72
C TYR A 69 2.17 10.26 12.27
N LEU A 70 1.72 11.51 12.09
CA LEU A 70 1.68 12.18 10.78
C LEU A 70 3.04 12.66 10.29
N ARG A 71 4.06 12.68 11.16
CA ARG A 71 5.35 13.33 10.90
C ARG A 71 6.45 12.34 10.55
N PHE A 72 6.10 11.11 10.16
CA PHE A 72 7.08 10.09 9.81
C PHE A 72 7.08 9.81 8.31
N ARG A 73 8.28 9.78 7.72
CA ARG A 73 8.51 9.30 6.36
C ARG A 73 9.37 8.04 6.39
N TRP A 74 9.18 7.17 5.40
CA TRP A 74 10.06 6.04 5.20
C TRP A 74 11.38 6.48 4.54
N ARG A 75 12.50 6.00 5.07
CA ARG A 75 13.83 6.19 4.49
C ARG A 75 14.48 4.82 4.25
N PRO A 76 14.59 4.37 3.00
CA PRO A 76 15.34 3.16 2.67
C PRO A 76 16.79 3.27 3.11
N SER A 77 17.42 2.14 3.44
CA SER A 77 18.81 2.13 3.91
C SER A 77 19.82 2.35 2.79
N ALA A 78 19.48 1.94 1.56
CA ALA A 78 20.41 1.92 0.43
C ALA A 78 20.20 3.05 -0.59
N CYS A 79 19.08 3.79 -0.51
CA CYS A 79 18.81 4.93 -1.38
C CYS A 79 17.79 5.90 -0.77
N GLU A 80 17.55 7.01 -1.47
CA GLU A 80 16.47 7.93 -1.14
C GLU A 80 15.20 7.59 -1.93
N LEU A 81 14.07 7.59 -1.23
CA LEU A 81 12.75 7.45 -1.84
C LEU A 81 12.34 8.82 -2.41
N PRO A 82 11.98 8.93 -3.70
CA PRO A 82 11.57 10.20 -4.31
C PRO A 82 10.32 10.73 -3.61
N ARG A 83 10.29 12.05 -3.39
CA ARG A 83 9.09 12.73 -2.85
C ARG A 83 7.95 12.61 -3.84
N PHE A 84 6.73 12.46 -3.35
CA PHE A 84 5.55 12.45 -4.20
C PHE A 84 5.35 13.83 -4.85
N ASP A 85 5.42 13.88 -6.18
CA ASP A 85 5.03 15.03 -6.98
C ASP A 85 3.67 14.73 -7.61
N GLY A 86 2.60 15.27 -7.02
CA GLY A 86 1.25 15.02 -7.51
C GLY A 86 1.00 15.57 -8.92
N ARG A 87 1.65 16.66 -9.32
CA ARG A 87 1.51 17.21 -10.69
C ARG A 87 2.28 16.35 -11.70
N GLY A 88 3.48 15.91 -11.34
CA GLY A 88 4.26 14.95 -12.11
C GLY A 88 3.53 13.61 -12.27
N PHE A 89 2.91 13.11 -11.20
CA PHE A 89 2.07 11.91 -11.24
C PHE A 89 0.90 12.08 -12.21
N LEU A 90 0.15 13.17 -12.10
CA LEU A 90 -0.98 13.48 -12.99
C LEU A 90 -0.57 13.62 -14.46
N ALA A 91 0.58 14.25 -14.74
CA ALA A 91 1.11 14.35 -16.09
C ALA A 91 1.42 12.97 -16.69
N ARG A 92 2.01 12.07 -15.89
CA ARG A 92 2.33 10.70 -16.30
C ARG A 92 1.10 9.81 -16.47
N MET A 93 0.07 10.07 -15.67
CA MET A 93 -1.19 9.31 -15.65
C MET A 93 -2.30 9.96 -16.48
N LYS A 94 -1.98 10.96 -17.29
CA LYS A 94 -2.97 11.67 -18.12
C LYS A 94 -3.71 10.70 -19.04
N GLY A 95 -5.04 10.72 -18.98
CA GLY A 95 -5.91 9.85 -19.78
C GLY A 95 -5.91 8.37 -19.36
N LYS A 96 -5.27 8.00 -18.25
CA LYS A 96 -5.13 6.61 -17.80
C LYS A 96 -6.21 6.18 -16.81
N LYS A 97 -6.35 4.87 -16.67
CA LYS A 97 -7.22 4.20 -15.70
C LYS A 97 -6.41 3.37 -14.72
N ILE A 98 -6.53 3.70 -13.44
CA ILE A 98 -5.92 2.98 -12.32
C ILE A 98 -7.04 2.29 -11.55
N MET A 99 -6.85 1.03 -11.17
CA MET A 99 -7.80 0.32 -10.31
C MET A 99 -7.09 -0.40 -9.16
N PHE A 100 -7.51 -0.09 -7.95
CA PHE A 100 -7.20 -0.84 -6.74
C PHE A 100 -8.24 -1.96 -6.60
N VAL A 101 -7.81 -3.19 -6.36
CA VAL A 101 -8.68 -4.37 -6.34
C VAL A 101 -8.39 -5.19 -5.10
N GLY A 102 -9.38 -5.35 -4.22
CA GLY A 102 -9.14 -6.11 -3.01
C GLY A 102 -10.11 -5.84 -1.87
N ASP A 103 -9.58 -5.96 -0.65
CA ASP A 103 -10.29 -5.74 0.60
C ASP A 103 -10.26 -4.26 1.06
N SER A 104 -10.65 -4.01 2.31
CA SER A 104 -10.70 -2.66 2.89
C SER A 104 -9.34 -1.97 2.99
N ILE A 105 -8.22 -2.70 2.91
CA ILE A 105 -6.89 -2.06 2.82
C ILE A 105 -6.66 -1.47 1.43
N SER A 106 -7.19 -2.09 0.37
CA SER A 106 -7.19 -1.47 -0.97
C SER A 106 -7.99 -0.19 -1.00
N LEU A 107 -9.13 -0.13 -0.30
CA LEU A 107 -9.90 1.11 -0.13
C LEU A 107 -9.05 2.17 0.59
N ASN A 108 -8.38 1.79 1.68
CA ASN A 108 -7.54 2.69 2.46
C ASN A 108 -6.35 3.25 1.65
N GLN A 109 -5.69 2.44 0.82
CA GLN A 109 -4.64 2.92 -0.10
C GLN A 109 -5.20 3.78 -1.24
N TRP A 110 -6.36 3.42 -1.79
CA TRP A 110 -7.04 4.18 -2.85
C TRP A 110 -7.46 5.58 -2.36
N GLU A 111 -8.04 5.71 -1.16
CA GLU A 111 -8.38 7.00 -0.59
C GLU A 111 -7.15 7.88 -0.36
N SER A 112 -6.08 7.29 0.19
CA SER A 112 -4.79 7.97 0.33
C SER A 112 -4.29 8.55 -0.98
N LEU A 113 -4.26 7.75 -2.07
CA LEU A 113 -3.74 8.24 -3.35
C LEU A 113 -4.60 9.41 -3.87
N ASN A 114 -5.92 9.28 -3.81
CA ASN A 114 -6.81 10.35 -4.27
C ASN A 114 -6.63 11.63 -3.45
N CYS A 115 -6.41 11.53 -2.14
CA CYS A 115 -6.15 12.69 -1.29
C CYS A 115 -4.76 13.30 -1.49
N MET A 116 -3.72 12.49 -1.71
CA MET A 116 -2.40 12.99 -2.10
C MET A 116 -2.45 13.79 -3.41
N ILE A 117 -3.19 13.28 -4.41
CA ILE A 117 -3.40 13.98 -5.68
C ILE A 117 -4.22 15.26 -5.45
N HIS A 118 -5.33 15.18 -4.72
CA HIS A 118 -6.16 16.34 -4.41
C HIS A 118 -5.39 17.44 -3.68
N GLY A 119 -4.56 17.10 -2.70
CA GLY A 119 -3.71 18.05 -2.00
C GLY A 119 -2.72 18.78 -2.92
N ALA A 120 -2.25 18.13 -3.99
CA ALA A 120 -1.37 18.76 -4.98
C ALA A 120 -2.11 19.66 -5.99
N VAL A 121 -3.40 19.40 -6.23
CA VAL A 121 -4.26 20.13 -7.18
C VAL A 121 -5.67 20.38 -6.61
N PRO A 122 -5.81 21.14 -5.50
CA PRO A 122 -7.08 21.23 -4.76
C PRO A 122 -8.23 21.86 -5.56
N ASN A 123 -7.90 22.65 -6.59
CA ASN A 123 -8.85 23.33 -7.46
C ASN A 123 -9.16 22.57 -8.75
N ALA A 124 -8.59 21.38 -8.98
CA ALA A 124 -8.88 20.58 -10.16
C ALA A 124 -10.32 20.07 -10.11
N ARG A 125 -10.99 20.02 -11.25
CA ARG A 125 -12.35 19.47 -11.33
C ARG A 125 -12.31 17.97 -11.11
N THR A 126 -13.11 17.50 -10.16
CA THR A 126 -13.21 16.08 -9.82
C THR A 126 -14.66 15.60 -9.80
N SER A 127 -14.90 14.36 -10.23
CA SER A 127 -16.15 13.65 -9.94
C SER A 127 -15.88 12.43 -9.08
N PHE A 128 -16.74 12.19 -8.10
CA PHE A 128 -16.65 11.05 -7.19
C PHE A 128 -17.98 10.30 -7.15
N SER A 129 -17.93 8.98 -7.29
CA SER A 129 -19.10 8.11 -7.23
C SER A 129 -18.76 6.79 -6.56
N ARG A 130 -19.71 6.27 -5.76
CA ARG A 130 -19.67 4.91 -5.21
C ARG A 130 -20.95 4.19 -5.60
N SER A 131 -20.82 3.02 -6.19
CA SER A 131 -21.95 2.19 -6.61
C SER A 131 -21.60 0.71 -6.51
N GLY A 132 -22.27 0.00 -5.60
CA GLY A 132 -22.03 -1.43 -5.38
C GLY A 132 -20.57 -1.70 -4.99
N THR A 133 -19.88 -2.52 -5.79
CA THR A 133 -18.48 -2.89 -5.58
C THR A 133 -17.48 -1.87 -6.13
N LEU A 134 -17.92 -0.87 -6.91
CA LEU A 134 -17.04 0.06 -7.60
C LEU A 134 -17.12 1.47 -6.97
N SER A 135 -15.97 2.00 -6.58
CA SER A 135 -15.78 3.41 -6.24
C SER A 135 -14.86 4.06 -7.27
N THR A 136 -15.17 5.29 -7.71
CA THR A 136 -14.42 5.97 -8.76
C THR A 136 -14.24 7.44 -8.42
N VAL A 137 -13.00 7.93 -8.48
CA VAL A 137 -12.65 9.35 -8.54
C VAL A 137 -12.07 9.65 -9.92
N ILE A 138 -12.56 10.69 -10.58
CA ILE A 138 -12.04 11.16 -11.88
C ILE A 138 -11.48 12.56 -11.70
N PHE A 139 -10.20 12.75 -11.99
CA PHE A 139 -9.57 14.06 -12.12
C PHE A 139 -9.77 14.57 -13.55
N GLN A 140 -10.88 15.28 -13.76
CA GLN A 140 -11.42 15.59 -15.09
C GLN A 140 -10.45 16.40 -15.96
N ASP A 141 -9.72 17.34 -15.35
CA ASP A 141 -8.74 18.18 -16.06
C ASP A 141 -7.55 17.37 -16.63
N TYR A 142 -7.36 16.14 -16.14
CA TYR A 142 -6.29 15.23 -16.56
C TYR A 142 -6.82 13.98 -17.26
N GLY A 143 -8.14 13.77 -17.29
CA GLY A 143 -8.75 12.54 -17.78
C GLY A 143 -8.30 11.27 -17.05
N LEU A 144 -7.80 11.40 -15.81
CA LEU A 144 -7.37 10.27 -14.98
C LEU A 144 -8.56 9.71 -14.20
N SER A 145 -8.80 8.41 -14.31
CA SER A 145 -9.73 7.67 -13.46
C SER A 145 -8.97 6.82 -12.45
N VAL A 146 -9.26 7.00 -11.16
CA VAL A 146 -8.73 6.18 -10.06
C VAL A 146 -9.90 5.44 -9.43
N MET A 147 -9.89 4.12 -9.57
CA MET A 147 -10.99 3.23 -9.20
C MET A 147 -10.59 2.30 -8.04
N TYR A 148 -11.58 1.90 -7.26
CA TYR A 148 -11.49 0.81 -6.30
C TYR A 148 -12.59 -0.20 -6.57
N TYR A 149 -12.22 -1.46 -6.75
CA TYR A 149 -13.11 -2.60 -6.92
C TYR A 149 -13.02 -3.52 -5.70
N ARG A 150 -14.11 -3.56 -4.92
CA ARG A 150 -14.20 -4.36 -3.70
C ARG A 150 -14.42 -5.84 -4.03
N THR A 151 -13.40 -6.64 -3.77
CA THR A 151 -13.43 -8.10 -3.85
C THR A 151 -12.43 -8.67 -2.84
N PRO A 152 -12.84 -8.80 -1.55
CA PRO A 152 -11.88 -9.02 -0.46
C PRO A 152 -11.04 -10.29 -0.58
N TYR A 153 -11.54 -11.29 -1.31
CA TYR A 153 -10.90 -12.59 -1.49
C TYR A 153 -10.29 -12.77 -2.88
N LEU A 154 -10.49 -11.82 -3.80
CA LEU A 154 -10.25 -11.91 -5.25
C LEU A 154 -11.08 -12.98 -5.98
N VAL A 155 -11.21 -14.17 -5.36
CA VAL A 155 -12.05 -15.28 -5.80
C VAL A 155 -13.50 -15.13 -5.36
N ASP A 156 -14.38 -15.90 -5.98
CA ASP A 156 -15.83 -15.75 -5.83
C ASP A 156 -16.39 -16.35 -4.54
N ILE A 157 -17.44 -15.71 -4.02
CA ILE A 157 -18.39 -16.33 -3.10
C ILE A 157 -19.72 -16.46 -3.84
N ALA A 158 -20.18 -17.70 -4.01
CA ALA A 158 -21.43 -17.99 -4.71
C ALA A 158 -22.50 -18.51 -3.74
N SER A 159 -23.76 -18.15 -3.98
CA SER A 159 -24.90 -18.75 -3.29
C SER A 159 -25.28 -20.05 -4.00
N GLU A 160 -25.08 -21.18 -3.35
CA GLU A 160 -25.40 -22.52 -3.83
C GLU A 160 -26.54 -23.12 -2.99
N SER A 161 -27.09 -24.27 -3.41
CA SER A 161 -28.15 -24.98 -2.68
C SER A 161 -27.76 -25.40 -1.26
N ILE A 162 -26.45 -25.55 -1.01
CA ILE A 162 -25.88 -25.90 0.30
C ILE A 162 -25.58 -24.68 1.18
N GLY A 163 -25.69 -23.45 0.65
CA GLY A 163 -25.33 -22.21 1.34
C GLY A 163 -24.34 -21.36 0.54
N ARG A 164 -23.70 -20.39 1.19
CA ARG A 164 -22.66 -19.54 0.57
C ARG A 164 -21.35 -20.31 0.49
N VAL A 165 -20.75 -20.39 -0.68
CA VAL A 165 -19.54 -21.17 -0.94
C VAL A 165 -18.43 -20.25 -1.43
N LEU A 166 -17.30 -20.23 -0.71
CA LEU A 166 -16.06 -19.60 -1.19
C LEU A 166 -15.42 -20.55 -2.21
N LYS A 167 -15.42 -20.15 -3.49
CA LYS A 167 -14.89 -20.95 -4.60
C LYS A 167 -13.44 -20.56 -4.88
N LEU A 168 -12.49 -21.37 -4.41
CA LEU A 168 -11.06 -21.04 -4.51
C LEU A 168 -10.49 -21.06 -5.93
N ASP A 169 -11.23 -21.62 -6.89
CA ASP A 169 -10.86 -21.82 -8.29
C ASP A 169 -11.65 -20.92 -9.27
N SER A 170 -12.38 -19.91 -8.78
CA SER A 170 -13.28 -19.07 -9.58
C SER A 170 -13.03 -17.56 -9.38
N ILE A 171 -12.98 -16.80 -10.47
CA ILE A 171 -12.86 -15.32 -10.52
C ILE A 171 -13.92 -14.70 -11.46
N ASP A 172 -14.98 -15.45 -11.75
CA ASP A 172 -16.02 -15.08 -12.71
C ASP A 172 -16.80 -13.82 -12.30
N GLY A 173 -16.96 -13.58 -10.99
CA GLY A 173 -17.71 -12.45 -10.44
C GLY A 173 -17.00 -11.09 -10.52
N GLY A 174 -15.69 -11.06 -10.82
CA GLY A 174 -14.91 -9.81 -10.80
C GLY A 174 -13.88 -9.66 -11.90
N GLY A 175 -13.34 -10.74 -12.47
CA GLY A 175 -12.18 -10.69 -13.36
C GLY A 175 -12.37 -9.79 -14.58
N SER A 176 -13.56 -9.84 -15.21
CA SER A 176 -13.85 -9.03 -16.40
C SER A 176 -13.82 -7.52 -16.12
N ALA A 177 -14.16 -7.09 -14.90
CA ALA A 177 -14.16 -5.68 -14.52
C ALA A 177 -12.75 -5.08 -14.41
N TRP A 178 -11.72 -5.91 -14.23
CA TRP A 178 -10.33 -5.48 -14.07
C TRP A 178 -9.62 -5.26 -15.42
N LEU A 179 -10.22 -5.74 -16.52
CA LEU A 179 -9.66 -5.61 -17.86
C LEU A 179 -9.70 -4.16 -18.36
N GLY A 180 -8.74 -3.81 -19.22
CA GLY A 180 -8.66 -2.48 -19.84
C GLY A 180 -8.14 -1.37 -18.93
N MET A 181 -7.61 -1.72 -17.75
CA MET A 181 -6.90 -0.79 -16.87
C MET A 181 -5.45 -0.59 -17.34
N ASP A 182 -4.93 0.63 -17.22
CA ASP A 182 -3.50 0.91 -17.43
C ASP A 182 -2.65 0.43 -16.25
N MET A 183 -3.23 0.46 -15.04
CA MET A 183 -2.58 0.01 -13.82
C MET A 183 -3.56 -0.70 -12.89
N LEU A 184 -3.18 -1.90 -12.42
CA LEU A 184 -3.89 -2.67 -11.42
C LEU A 184 -3.04 -2.77 -10.15
N VAL A 185 -3.65 -2.51 -8.99
CA VAL A 185 -3.02 -2.67 -7.67
C VAL A 185 -3.89 -3.62 -6.85
N PHE A 186 -3.45 -4.87 -6.72
CA PHE A 186 -4.20 -5.91 -6.00
C PHE A 186 -3.78 -5.99 -4.53
N ASN A 187 -4.71 -6.30 -3.65
CA ASN A 187 -4.43 -6.74 -2.28
C ASN A 187 -5.50 -7.74 -1.83
N THR A 188 -5.12 -8.67 -0.95
CA THR A 188 -6.09 -9.51 -0.25
C THR A 188 -5.42 -10.18 0.94
N TRP A 189 -5.98 -10.01 2.15
CA TRP A 189 -5.58 -10.81 3.32
C TRP A 189 -6.52 -10.65 4.51
N HIS A 190 -6.85 -9.42 4.90
CA HIS A 190 -7.47 -9.13 6.21
C HIS A 190 -8.75 -9.94 6.43
N TRP A 191 -9.54 -10.08 5.37
CA TRP A 191 -10.83 -10.75 5.37
C TRP A 191 -10.75 -12.28 5.41
N TRP A 192 -9.62 -12.89 5.04
CA TRP A 192 -9.42 -14.34 5.08
C TRP A 192 -9.47 -14.87 6.51
N THR A 193 -9.04 -14.07 7.48
CA THR A 193 -8.95 -14.49 8.88
C THR A 193 -10.28 -14.48 9.64
N HIS A 194 -11.35 -13.94 9.03
CA HIS A 194 -12.67 -13.87 9.65
C HIS A 194 -13.24 -15.26 9.97
N LYS A 195 -13.87 -15.36 11.14
CA LYS A 195 -14.53 -16.57 11.65
C LYS A 195 -15.90 -16.21 12.25
N GLY A 196 -16.75 -17.22 12.45
CA GLY A 196 -18.07 -17.04 13.06
C GLY A 196 -18.95 -16.11 12.22
N ASN A 197 -19.65 -15.18 12.86
CA ASN A 197 -20.59 -14.26 12.18
C ASN A 197 -19.92 -13.34 11.15
N SER A 198 -18.62 -13.08 11.27
CA SER A 198 -17.87 -12.26 10.31
C SER A 198 -17.43 -13.03 9.07
N GLN A 199 -17.58 -14.36 9.06
CA GLN A 199 -17.23 -15.20 7.91
C GLN A 199 -18.35 -15.11 6.85
N PRO A 200 -18.06 -14.65 5.62
CA PRO A 200 -19.09 -14.47 4.60
C PRO A 200 -19.45 -15.74 3.83
N TRP A 201 -18.83 -16.89 4.14
CA TRP A 201 -19.15 -18.19 3.55
C TRP A 201 -19.49 -19.24 4.60
N ASP A 202 -20.25 -20.24 4.17
CA ASP A 202 -20.67 -21.39 4.97
C ASP A 202 -19.87 -22.66 4.65
N TYR A 203 -19.24 -22.69 3.46
CA TYR A 203 -18.41 -23.78 2.91
C TYR A 203 -17.27 -23.21 2.06
N VAL A 204 -16.22 -24.02 1.86
CA VAL A 204 -15.09 -23.71 0.98
C VAL A 204 -14.98 -24.80 -0.08
N GLN A 205 -14.89 -24.41 -1.36
CA GLN A 205 -14.75 -25.33 -2.47
C GLN A 205 -13.34 -25.23 -3.08
N ASP A 206 -12.71 -26.39 -3.30
CA ASP A 206 -11.42 -26.55 -3.96
C ASP A 206 -11.56 -27.61 -5.05
N GLY A 207 -11.70 -27.15 -6.30
CA GLY A 207 -12.03 -28.01 -7.43
C GLY A 207 -13.37 -28.74 -7.19
N PRO A 208 -13.40 -30.08 -7.30
CA PRO A 208 -14.62 -30.86 -7.13
C PRO A 208 -15.00 -31.10 -5.66
N THR A 209 -14.14 -30.75 -4.70
CA THR A 209 -14.35 -31.07 -3.28
C THR A 209 -14.86 -29.86 -2.51
N VAL A 210 -15.91 -30.07 -1.70
CA VAL A 210 -16.49 -29.07 -0.81
C VAL A 210 -16.18 -29.43 0.64
N TYR A 211 -15.62 -28.46 1.37
CA TYR A 211 -15.26 -28.56 2.77
C TYR A 211 -16.18 -27.67 3.61
N LYS A 212 -16.47 -28.08 4.84
CA LYS A 212 -17.19 -27.22 5.79
C LYS A 212 -16.36 -25.99 6.15
N ASP A 213 -15.06 -26.19 6.32
CA ASP A 213 -14.10 -25.12 6.55
C ASP A 213 -12.71 -25.57 6.10
N MET A 214 -11.78 -24.62 5.93
CA MET A 214 -10.41 -24.89 5.50
C MET A 214 -9.39 -24.08 6.31
N ASP A 215 -8.17 -24.59 6.48
CA ASP A 215 -7.07 -23.77 7.00
C ASP A 215 -6.93 -22.47 6.17
N ARG A 216 -6.76 -21.34 6.86
CA ARG A 216 -6.78 -20.01 6.21
C ARG A 216 -5.60 -19.80 5.28
N LEU A 217 -4.41 -20.30 5.65
CA LEU A 217 -3.21 -20.16 4.82
C LEU A 217 -3.31 -21.08 3.59
N VAL A 218 -3.87 -22.28 3.75
CA VAL A 218 -4.15 -23.18 2.62
C VAL A 218 -5.16 -22.57 1.66
N ALA A 219 -6.28 -22.05 2.17
CA ALA A 219 -7.32 -21.42 1.36
C ALA A 219 -6.76 -20.18 0.63
N PHE A 220 -6.00 -19.34 1.34
CA PHE A 220 -5.36 -18.14 0.79
C PHE A 220 -4.39 -18.50 -0.35
N SER A 221 -3.51 -19.48 -0.13
CA SER A 221 -2.56 -19.95 -1.14
C SER A 221 -3.26 -20.43 -2.41
N LYS A 222 -4.34 -21.20 -2.28
CA LYS A 222 -5.14 -21.70 -3.39
C LYS A 222 -5.85 -20.57 -4.14
N GLY A 223 -6.57 -19.70 -3.43
CA GLY A 223 -7.28 -18.58 -4.05
C GLY A 223 -6.33 -17.60 -4.76
N LEU A 224 -5.19 -17.29 -4.13
CA LEU A 224 -4.18 -16.43 -4.74
C LEU A 224 -3.53 -17.09 -5.96
N SER A 225 -3.35 -18.42 -5.95
CA SER A 225 -2.88 -19.16 -7.13
C SER A 225 -3.87 -19.11 -8.30
N THR A 226 -5.17 -19.07 -8.03
CA THR A 226 -6.20 -18.85 -9.06
C THR A 226 -6.10 -17.44 -9.64
N TRP A 227 -5.90 -16.42 -8.80
CA TRP A 227 -5.64 -15.06 -9.27
C TRP A 227 -4.35 -14.96 -10.11
N ALA A 228 -3.28 -15.64 -9.72
CA ALA A 228 -2.05 -15.72 -10.51
C ALA A 228 -2.30 -16.25 -11.93
N LYS A 229 -3.05 -17.34 -12.06
CA LYS A 229 -3.45 -17.89 -13.37
C LYS A 229 -4.32 -16.91 -14.16
N TRP A 230 -5.22 -16.20 -13.49
CA TRP A 230 -6.02 -15.15 -14.14
C TRP A 230 -5.13 -14.05 -14.71
N VAL A 231 -4.10 -13.59 -13.98
CA VAL A 231 -3.12 -12.60 -14.45
C VAL A 231 -2.38 -13.11 -15.68
N ASP A 232 -1.86 -14.33 -15.65
CA ASP A 232 -1.15 -14.93 -16.80
C ASP A 232 -2.03 -15.08 -18.04
N THR A 233 -3.31 -15.35 -17.84
CA THR A 233 -4.25 -15.60 -18.95
C THR A 233 -4.78 -14.30 -19.57
N ASN A 234 -4.98 -13.25 -18.76
CA ASN A 234 -5.80 -12.11 -19.17
C ASN A 234 -5.04 -10.79 -19.29
N ILE A 235 -3.85 -10.68 -18.70
CA ILE A 235 -3.09 -9.44 -18.70
C ILE A 235 -2.06 -9.42 -19.82
N ASP A 236 -2.08 -8.33 -20.59
CA ASP A 236 -0.98 -7.96 -21.49
C ASP A 236 -0.02 -7.02 -20.74
N PRO A 237 1.19 -7.47 -20.35
CA PRO A 237 2.12 -6.67 -19.57
C PRO A 237 2.72 -5.48 -20.36
N SER A 238 2.55 -5.44 -21.68
CA SER A 238 2.93 -4.27 -22.49
C SER A 238 1.94 -3.11 -22.36
N ARG A 239 0.71 -3.39 -21.91
CA ARG A 239 -0.39 -2.42 -21.79
C ARG A 239 -0.75 -2.11 -20.35
N THR A 240 -0.70 -3.10 -19.47
CA THR A 240 -1.17 -2.98 -18.09
C THR A 240 -0.03 -3.25 -17.12
N LYS A 241 0.25 -2.30 -16.23
CA LYS A 241 1.15 -2.51 -15.10
C LYS A 241 0.39 -3.17 -13.95
N VAL A 242 0.89 -4.30 -13.45
CA VAL A 242 0.28 -5.00 -12.31
C VAL A 242 1.18 -4.91 -11.09
N PHE A 243 0.57 -4.47 -9.99
CA PHE A 243 1.16 -4.44 -8.67
C PHE A 243 0.37 -5.33 -7.72
N PHE A 244 1.08 -5.97 -6.79
CA PHE A 244 0.45 -6.58 -5.62
C PHE A 244 0.94 -5.81 -4.39
N GLN A 245 0.01 -5.18 -3.67
CA GLN A 245 0.28 -4.59 -2.37
C GLN A 245 0.50 -5.71 -1.36
N GLY A 246 1.67 -5.71 -0.72
CA GLY A 246 2.03 -6.68 0.30
C GLY A 246 1.07 -6.70 1.50
N ILE A 247 1.31 -7.66 2.39
CA ILE A 247 0.46 -7.88 3.57
C ILE A 247 0.52 -6.66 4.48
N SER A 248 -0.63 -6.02 4.69
CA SER A 248 -0.81 -5.02 5.75
C SER A 248 -0.91 -5.75 7.10
N PRO A 249 -0.10 -5.39 8.09
CA PRO A 249 -0.13 -6.03 9.41
C PRO A 249 -1.26 -5.48 10.27
N THR A 250 -1.54 -6.20 11.37
CA THR A 250 -2.38 -5.71 12.47
C THR A 250 -1.53 -5.54 13.74
N HIS A 251 -2.02 -4.72 14.68
CA HIS A 251 -1.32 -4.44 15.95
C HIS A 251 -2.22 -4.67 17.17
N TYR A 252 -2.77 -5.88 17.29
CA TYR A 252 -3.62 -6.28 18.44
C TYR A 252 -2.86 -6.89 19.62
N GLN A 253 -1.53 -7.03 19.55
CA GLN A 253 -0.75 -7.71 20.59
C GLN A 253 0.59 -7.04 20.83
N GLY A 254 0.75 -6.36 21.97
CA GLY A 254 1.96 -5.58 22.27
C GLY A 254 3.27 -6.38 22.29
N ARG A 255 3.19 -7.68 22.58
CA ARG A 255 4.33 -8.59 22.53
C ARG A 255 4.99 -8.64 21.15
N ASP A 256 4.23 -8.43 20.07
CA ASP A 256 4.74 -8.54 18.69
C ASP A 256 5.69 -7.38 18.35
N TRP A 257 5.56 -6.23 19.02
CA TRP A 257 6.47 -5.09 18.88
C TRP A 257 7.36 -4.86 20.11
N GLY A 258 7.50 -5.87 20.98
CA GLY A 258 8.39 -5.81 22.14
C GLY A 258 7.85 -5.04 23.36
N GLU A 259 6.55 -4.72 23.39
CA GLU A 259 5.89 -4.06 24.52
C GLU A 259 4.77 -4.95 25.09
N PRO A 260 5.07 -6.06 25.78
CA PRO A 260 4.06 -7.04 26.20
C PRO A 260 2.98 -6.52 27.17
N LYS A 261 3.16 -5.31 27.74
CA LYS A 261 2.16 -4.63 28.58
C LYS A 261 1.11 -3.87 27.75
N ALA A 262 1.41 -3.54 26.49
CA ALA A 262 0.45 -2.92 25.60
C ALA A 262 -0.57 -3.98 25.15
N LYS A 263 -1.86 -3.67 25.32
CA LYS A 263 -2.94 -4.58 24.97
C LYS A 263 -3.14 -4.65 23.46
N ASP A 264 -3.03 -3.51 22.79
CA ASP A 264 -3.28 -3.29 21.37
C ASP A 264 -2.59 -1.97 20.95
N CYS A 265 -2.94 -1.46 19.76
CA CYS A 265 -2.41 -0.21 19.20
C CYS A 265 -2.89 1.07 19.91
N TYR A 266 -3.78 0.98 20.90
CA TYR A 266 -4.27 2.15 21.61
C TYR A 266 -3.14 2.86 22.37
N LYS A 267 -3.13 4.20 22.30
CA LYS A 267 -2.12 5.10 22.89
C LYS A 267 -0.70 4.95 22.33
N GLN A 268 -0.52 4.21 21.23
CA GLN A 268 0.74 4.18 20.51
C GLN A 268 0.86 5.43 19.65
N SER A 269 1.92 6.22 19.85
CA SER A 269 2.10 7.54 19.20
C SER A 269 3.40 7.67 18.41
N GLN A 270 4.24 6.63 18.43
CA GLN A 270 5.51 6.56 17.72
C GLN A 270 5.71 5.18 17.09
N PRO A 271 6.41 5.13 15.94
CA PRO A 271 6.77 3.88 15.31
C PRO A 271 7.71 3.07 16.20
N THR A 272 7.79 1.77 15.93
CA THR A 272 8.86 0.93 16.45
C THR A 272 10.19 1.41 15.88
N SER A 273 11.19 1.59 16.76
CA SER A 273 12.52 2.05 16.37
C SER A 273 13.29 1.00 15.57
N GLY A 274 14.14 1.45 14.63
CA GLY A 274 15.05 0.59 13.88
C GLY A 274 14.48 0.09 12.56
N SER A 275 15.01 -1.03 12.07
CA SER A 275 14.68 -1.64 10.77
C SER A 275 14.20 -3.09 10.89
N MET A 276 13.91 -3.56 12.10
CA MET A 276 13.50 -4.93 12.39
C MET A 276 12.24 -4.94 13.25
N TYR A 277 11.34 -5.87 12.97
CA TYR A 277 10.15 -6.09 13.77
C TYR A 277 10.31 -7.33 14.66
N PRO A 278 10.16 -7.21 16.01
CA PRO A 278 10.38 -8.33 16.93
C PRO A 278 9.50 -9.56 16.66
N GLY A 279 8.25 -9.37 16.24
CA GLY A 279 7.29 -10.43 15.95
C GLY A 279 7.59 -11.23 14.68
N GLY A 280 8.61 -10.85 13.91
CA GLY A 280 8.98 -11.51 12.67
C GLY A 280 8.00 -11.25 11.51
N SER A 281 8.27 -11.89 10.37
CA SER A 281 7.41 -11.81 9.19
C SER A 281 6.18 -12.70 9.34
N PRO A 282 4.98 -12.22 8.97
CA PRO A 282 3.78 -13.03 9.03
C PRO A 282 3.79 -14.10 7.91
N PRO A 283 3.26 -15.32 8.16
CA PRO A 283 3.38 -16.45 7.24
C PRO A 283 2.71 -16.22 5.87
N GLU A 284 1.63 -15.45 5.82
CA GLU A 284 0.93 -15.07 4.58
C GLU A 284 1.83 -14.26 3.62
N GLN A 285 2.84 -13.55 4.13
CA GLN A 285 3.80 -12.82 3.29
C GLN A 285 4.63 -13.80 2.44
N ALA A 286 5.00 -14.96 3.02
CA ALA A 286 5.73 -15.99 2.30
C ALA A 286 4.87 -16.61 1.19
N ILE A 287 3.55 -16.76 1.43
CA ILE A 287 2.60 -17.24 0.41
C ILE A 287 2.52 -16.26 -0.75
N VAL A 288 2.36 -14.95 -0.48
CA VAL A 288 2.36 -13.92 -1.53
C VAL A 288 3.64 -14.01 -2.37
N LYS A 289 4.81 -14.03 -1.73
CA LYS A 289 6.10 -14.12 -2.44
C LYS A 289 6.22 -15.39 -3.29
N SER A 290 5.76 -16.53 -2.76
CA SER A 290 5.77 -17.82 -3.46
C SER A 290 4.82 -17.84 -4.66
N VAL A 291 3.61 -17.31 -4.52
CA VAL A 291 2.67 -17.26 -5.65
C VAL A 291 3.17 -16.29 -6.72
N LEU A 292 3.65 -15.10 -6.34
CA LEU A 292 4.17 -14.12 -7.30
C LEU A 292 5.38 -14.63 -8.09
N SER A 293 6.25 -15.45 -7.48
CA SER A 293 7.38 -16.04 -8.21
C SER A 293 6.98 -17.10 -9.25
N SER A 294 5.75 -17.60 -9.19
CA SER A 294 5.20 -18.55 -10.15
C SER A 294 4.53 -17.89 -11.36
N ILE A 295 4.27 -16.58 -11.31
CA ILE A 295 3.54 -15.85 -12.37
C ILE A 295 4.50 -15.59 -13.54
N SER A 296 4.06 -15.88 -14.76
CA SER A 296 4.84 -15.63 -15.97
C SER A 296 4.82 -14.14 -16.35
N ASN A 297 3.65 -13.52 -16.25
CA ASN A 297 3.46 -12.09 -16.43
C ASN A 297 4.08 -11.29 -15.28
N LYS A 298 4.74 -10.18 -15.63
CA LYS A 298 5.41 -9.34 -14.63
C LYS A 298 4.40 -8.73 -13.65
N VAL A 299 4.48 -9.13 -12.39
CA VAL A 299 3.81 -8.48 -11.26
C VAL A 299 4.84 -7.89 -10.31
N SER A 300 4.67 -6.62 -9.94
CA SER A 300 5.57 -5.95 -9.00
C SER A 300 5.00 -6.02 -7.58
N LEU A 301 5.72 -6.64 -6.66
CA LEU A 301 5.36 -6.63 -5.24
C LEU A 301 5.72 -5.27 -4.62
N LEU A 302 4.74 -4.59 -4.03
CA LEU A 302 4.99 -3.52 -3.07
C LEU A 302 5.17 -4.19 -1.70
N ASP A 303 6.39 -4.55 -1.33
CA ASP A 303 6.69 -5.32 -0.10
C ASP A 303 6.60 -4.44 1.16
N ILE A 304 5.39 -3.95 1.43
CA ILE A 304 5.09 -2.97 2.47
C ILE A 304 5.04 -3.58 3.88
N THR A 305 5.13 -4.90 4.04
CA THR A 305 4.83 -5.58 5.31
C THR A 305 5.71 -5.08 6.45
N LEU A 306 7.05 -5.14 6.29
CA LEU A 306 7.98 -4.77 7.36
C LEU A 306 7.86 -3.29 7.74
N LEU A 307 7.90 -2.38 6.75
CA LEU A 307 7.77 -0.94 7.04
C LEU A 307 6.44 -0.62 7.73
N SER A 308 5.38 -1.38 7.44
CA SER A 308 4.07 -1.21 8.06
C SER A 308 4.00 -1.81 9.47
N GLN A 309 4.72 -2.90 9.74
CA GLN A 309 4.84 -3.49 11.09
C GLN A 309 5.53 -2.53 12.06
N LEU A 310 6.39 -1.65 11.55
CA LEU A 310 7.02 -0.62 12.37
C LEU A 310 6.06 0.52 12.73
N ARG A 311 4.83 0.55 12.22
CA ARG A 311 3.88 1.66 12.36
C ARG A 311 2.72 1.41 13.31
N LYS A 312 2.99 0.77 14.45
CA LYS A 312 2.00 0.57 15.54
C LYS A 312 1.24 1.85 15.96
N ASP A 313 1.80 3.02 15.67
CA ASP A 313 1.22 4.35 15.92
C ASP A 313 0.16 4.82 14.91
N ALA A 314 0.08 4.23 13.72
CA ALA A 314 -0.63 4.83 12.59
C ALA A 314 -2.08 4.35 12.40
N HIS A 315 -2.58 3.48 13.29
CA HIS A 315 -3.95 2.96 13.22
C HIS A 315 -5.01 3.98 13.71
N PRO A 316 -6.28 3.87 13.28
CA PRO A 316 -7.38 4.65 13.85
C PRO A 316 -7.55 4.47 15.36
N THR A 317 -7.29 3.28 15.89
CA THR A 317 -7.54 2.94 17.30
C THR A 317 -9.02 3.18 17.64
N ALA A 318 -9.35 4.08 18.56
CA ALA A 318 -10.71 4.48 18.92
C ALA A 318 -11.25 5.66 18.08
N TYR A 319 -10.47 6.22 17.15
CA TYR A 319 -10.78 7.47 16.46
C TYR A 319 -11.30 7.23 15.03
N SER A 320 -12.46 6.59 14.93
CA SER A 320 -13.18 6.30 13.69
C SER A 320 -14.60 6.88 13.77
N GLY A 321 -15.10 7.41 12.66
CA GLY A 321 -16.45 7.94 12.56
C GLY A 321 -17.55 6.91 12.28
N ASP A 322 -17.19 5.70 11.85
CA ASP A 322 -18.15 4.70 11.35
C ASP A 322 -18.37 3.52 12.30
N HIS A 323 -17.44 3.26 13.22
CA HIS A 323 -17.58 2.14 14.15
C HIS A 323 -16.98 2.45 15.53
N SER A 324 -17.62 1.91 16.57
CA SER A 324 -17.09 1.91 17.93
C SER A 324 -16.09 0.77 18.12
N GLY A 325 -15.05 0.98 18.92
CA GLY A 325 -14.09 -0.06 19.30
C GLY A 325 -12.66 0.33 18.94
N ILE A 326 -11.73 -0.62 19.11
CA ILE A 326 -10.32 -0.43 18.77
C ILE A 326 -10.03 -1.09 17.42
N ASP A 327 -9.75 -0.26 16.42
CA ASP A 327 -9.25 -0.70 15.12
C ASP A 327 -7.73 -0.62 15.09
N CYS A 328 -7.09 -1.80 15.03
CA CYS A 328 -5.66 -1.97 14.81
C CYS A 328 -5.37 -2.72 13.50
N SER A 329 -6.28 -2.59 12.53
CA SER A 329 -6.22 -3.23 11.21
C SER A 329 -6.08 -2.21 10.09
N HIS A 330 -6.90 -1.15 10.09
CA HIS A 330 -6.85 -0.09 9.08
C HIS A 330 -5.91 1.04 9.50
N TRP A 331 -5.73 2.06 8.67
CA TRP A 331 -4.77 3.14 8.90
C TRP A 331 -5.42 4.52 8.81
N CYS A 332 -5.00 5.40 9.70
CA CYS A 332 -5.36 6.81 9.63
C CYS A 332 -4.87 7.42 8.31
N LEU A 333 -5.68 8.33 7.77
CA LEU A 333 -5.35 9.16 6.62
C LEU A 333 -5.44 10.66 6.98
N PRO A 334 -4.44 11.49 6.62
CA PRO A 334 -3.12 11.12 6.09
C PRO A 334 -2.33 10.20 7.04
N GLY A 335 -1.40 9.40 6.50
CA GLY A 335 -0.68 8.40 7.29
C GLY A 335 0.10 7.36 6.50
N LEU A 336 0.17 6.13 7.02
CA LEU A 336 0.99 5.06 6.46
C LEU A 336 0.69 4.73 4.98
N PRO A 337 -0.58 4.67 4.52
CA PRO A 337 -0.87 4.38 3.12
C PRO A 337 -0.29 5.42 2.14
N ASP A 338 -0.01 6.65 2.59
CA ASP A 338 0.66 7.68 1.77
C ASP A 338 2.08 7.22 1.38
N THR A 339 2.75 6.50 2.28
CA THR A 339 4.07 5.91 2.00
C THR A 339 3.97 4.76 1.01
N TRP A 340 2.91 3.93 1.08
CA TRP A 340 2.69 2.87 0.09
C TRP A 340 2.51 3.47 -1.31
N ASN A 341 1.75 4.56 -1.41
CA ASN A 341 1.56 5.31 -2.64
C ASN A 341 2.82 6.05 -3.11
N GLN A 342 3.68 6.51 -2.19
CA GLN A 342 4.99 7.06 -2.54
C GLN A 342 5.93 5.99 -3.12
N ILE A 343 5.89 4.76 -2.59
CA ILE A 343 6.65 3.62 -3.14
C ILE A 343 6.10 3.21 -4.50
N LEU A 344 4.77 3.15 -4.65
CA LEU A 344 4.12 2.93 -5.95
C LEU A 344 4.55 4.00 -6.96
N TYR A 345 4.57 5.28 -6.56
CA TYR A 345 5.05 6.38 -7.40
C TYR A 345 6.51 6.19 -7.81
N ALA A 346 7.39 5.82 -6.88
CA ALA A 346 8.80 5.55 -7.18
C ALA A 346 8.98 4.44 -8.23
N ALA A 347 8.15 3.40 -8.20
CA ALA A 347 8.16 2.32 -9.18
C ALA A 347 7.64 2.72 -10.58
N LEU A 348 7.08 3.92 -10.72
CA LEU A 348 6.57 4.48 -11.98
C LEU A 348 7.53 5.49 -12.63
N LEU A 349 8.57 5.92 -11.91
CA LEU A 349 9.66 6.75 -12.42
C LEU A 349 10.66 5.88 -13.19
#